data_AF-A0A933IUK2-F1
#
_entry.id   AF-A0A933IUK2-F1
#
_cell.length_a   1.000
_cell.length_b   1.000
_cell.length_c   1.000
_cell.angle_alpha   90.00
_cell.angle_beta   90.00
_cell.angle_gamma   90.00
#
_symmetry.space_group_name_H-M   'P 1'
#
loop_
_entity.id
_entity.type
_entity.pdbx_description
1 polymer ?
#
loop_
_entity_poly.entity_id
_entity_poly.type
_entity_poly.pdbx_seq_one_letter_code
_entity_poly.pdbx_strand_id
1 'polypeptide(L)' 'MRLILDKNILNQAPESLLRQAGYAYLTDRNTGQESYVRRLNRGFYPRFHLYLEEQNKQVIFNLHLD' A
#
# COMPACT_ATOMS: atom_id res chain seq x y z
N MET A 1 8.31 -2.42 -7.35
CA MET A 1 7.45 -2.15 -8.52
C MET A 1 6.63 -0.91 -8.23
N ARG A 2 6.55 0.04 -9.17
CA ARG A 2 5.72 1.25 -9.04
C ARG A 2 4.57 1.17 -10.04
N LEU A 3 3.33 1.26 -9.56
CA LEU A 3 2.12 1.29 -10.38
C LEU A 3 1.42 2.64 -10.20
N ILE A 4 1.00 3.26 -11.29
CA ILE A 4 0.31 4.56 -11.28
C ILE A 4 -1.03 4.36 -11.97
N LEU A 5 -2.11 4.70 -11.29
CA LEU A 5 -3.48 4.57 -11.78
C LEU A 5 -4.19 5.93 -11.68
N ASP A 6 -5.08 6.22 -12.62
CA ASP A 6 -5.97 7.37 -12.49
C ASP A 6 -7.09 7.07 -11.48
N LYS A 7 -7.45 8.03 -10.63
CA LYS A 7 -8.53 7.90 -9.65
C LYS A 7 -9.88 7.56 -10.30
N ASN A 8 -10.11 8.05 -11.51
CA ASN A 8 -11.37 7.86 -12.22
C ASN A 8 -11.62 6.39 -12.62
N ILE A 9 -10.60 5.54 -12.65
CA ILE A 9 -10.75 4.11 -12.94
C ILE A 9 -10.95 3.26 -11.66
N LEU A 10 -10.77 3.87 -10.48
CA LEU A 10 -10.97 3.18 -9.21
C LEU A 10 -12.44 3.32 -8.78
N ASN A 11 -13.10 2.17 -8.62
CA ASN A 11 -14.51 2.13 -8.16
C ASN A 11 -14.63 2.29 -6.63
N GLN A 12 -13.51 2.40 -5.91
CA GLN A 12 -13.46 2.52 -4.45
C GLN A 12 -12.18 3.24 -4.02
N ALA A 13 -12.14 3.68 -2.77
CA ALA A 13 -10.94 4.28 -2.17
C ALA A 13 -9.75 3.30 -2.22
N PRO A 14 -8.52 3.77 -2.53
CA PRO A 14 -7.34 2.90 -2.64
C PRO A 14 -7.08 2.05 -1.40
N GLU A 15 -7.33 2.59 -0.21
CA GLU A 15 -7.16 1.91 1.08
C GLU A 15 -8.12 0.73 1.21
N SER A 16 -9.35 0.87 0.71
CA SER A 16 -10.33 -0.23 0.67
C SER A 16 -9.86 -1.35 -0.24
N LEU A 17 -9.27 -1.01 -1.39
CA LEU A 17 -8.68 -2.00 -2.30
C LEU A 17 -7.50 -2.74 -1.64
N LEU A 18 -6.64 -2.02 -0.92
CA LEU A 18 -5.51 -2.62 -0.20
C LEU A 18 -5.98 -3.55 0.92
N ARG A 19 -7.01 -3.16 1.68
CA ARG A 19 -7.62 -4.02 2.71
C ARG A 19 -8.19 -5.30 2.10
N GLN A 20 -8.92 -5.19 0.98
CA GLN A 20 -9.44 -6.36 0.24
C GLN A 20 -8.31 -7.25 -0.29
N ALA A 21 -7.19 -6.66 -0.71
CA ALA A 21 -6.00 -7.37 -1.16
C ALA A 21 -5.16 -7.99 -0.01
N GLY A 22 -5.62 -7.86 1.25
CA GLY A 22 -4.98 -8.46 2.42
C GLY A 22 -3.79 -7.66 2.98
N TYR A 23 -3.69 -6.37 2.65
CA TYR A 23 -2.72 -5.48 3.27
C TYR A 23 -3.27 -4.91 4.59
N ALA A 24 -2.40 -4.83 5.59
CA ALA A 24 -2.64 -4.15 6.84
C ALA A 24 -1.95 -2.79 6.82
N TYR A 25 -2.63 -1.76 7.31
CA TYR A 25 -2.04 -0.43 7.49
C TYR A 25 -0.98 -0.46 8.61
N LEU A 26 0.12 0.24 8.38
CA LEU A 26 1.28 0.34 9.26
C LEU A 26 1.69 1.81 9.35
N THR A 27 1.91 2.31 10.56
CA THR A 27 2.55 3.61 10.78
C THR A 27 3.90 3.37 11.42
N ASP A 28 4.95 3.90 10.81
CA ASP A 28 6.27 3.92 11.42
C ASP A 28 6.28 4.93 12.58
N ARG A 29 6.61 4.46 13.78
CA ARG A 29 6.53 5.29 15.01
C ARG A 29 7.60 6.37 15.09
N ASN A 30 8.71 6.21 14.38
CA ASN A 30 9.83 7.14 14.43
C ASN A 30 9.66 8.28 13.43
N THR A 31 9.14 7.95 12.25
CA THR A 31 9.00 8.90 11.12
C THR A 31 7.56 9.40 10.94
N GLY A 32 6.57 8.70 11.50
CA GLY A 32 5.16 8.93 11.23
C GLY A 32 4.72 8.47 9.83
N GLN A 33 5.61 7.82 9.07
CA GLN A 33 5.33 7.42 7.71
C GLN A 33 4.27 6.32 7.67
N GLU A 34 3.26 6.51 6.83
CA GLU A 34 2.19 5.55 6.62
C GLU A 34 2.53 4.60 5.47
N SER A 35 2.24 3.32 5.65
CA SER A 35 2.42 2.29 4.64
C SER A 35 1.48 1.12 4.87
N TYR A 36 1.55 0.14 3.97
CA TYR A 36 0.70 -1.03 3.96
C TYR A 36 1.55 -2.28 3.84
N VAL A 37 1.31 -3.29 4.67
CA VAL A 37 2.08 -4.53 4.65
C VAL A 37 1.20 -5.76 4.46
N ARG A 38 1.64 -6.70 3.63
CA ARG A 38 1.03 -8.04 3.49
C ARG A 38 2.10 -9.10 3.72
N ARG A 39 1.95 -9.85 4.82
CA ARG A 39 2.86 -10.94 5.17
C ARG A 39 2.60 -12.16 4.28
N LEU A 40 3.67 -12.85 3.91
CA LEU A 40 3.59 -14.09 3.11
C LEU A 40 3.50 -15.35 3.97
N ASN A 41 3.89 -15.26 5.24
CA ASN A 41 3.85 -16.35 6.20
C ASN A 41 3.59 -15.78 7.63
N ARG A 42 3.73 -16.63 8.65
CA ARG A 42 3.60 -16.21 10.06
C ARG A 42 4.79 -15.41 10.59
N GLY A 43 5.91 -15.42 9.86
CA GLY A 43 7.10 -14.64 10.17
C GLY A 43 6.93 -13.15 9.85
N PHE A 44 7.98 -12.38 10.15
CA PHE A 44 8.02 -10.95 9.84
C PHE A 44 8.42 -10.67 8.39
N TYR A 45 9.27 -11.54 7.82
CA TYR A 45 9.78 -11.45 6.45
C TYR A 45 9.73 -12.85 5.78
N PRO A 46 9.65 -12.90 4.44
CA PRO A 46 9.46 -11.77 3.54
C PRO A 46 8.03 -11.21 3.61
N ARG A 47 7.88 -9.92 3.33
CA ARG A 47 6.55 -9.25 3.28
C ARG A 47 6.49 -8.26 2.13
N PHE A 48 5.30 -8.11 1.57
CA PHE A 48 5.04 -7.00 0.67
C PHE A 48 4.85 -5.73 1.49
N HIS A 49 5.61 -4.69 1.17
CA HIS A 49 5.54 -3.37 1.79
C HIS A 49 5.20 -2.34 0.73
N LEU A 50 4.10 -1.63 0.93
CA LEU A 50 3.51 -0.75 -0.08
C LEU A 50 3.34 0.65 0.50
N TYR A 51 3.91 1.63 -0.18
CA TYR A 51 3.60 3.04 0.04
C TYR A 51 2.49 3.46 -0.93
N LEU A 52 1.49 4.14 -0.38
CA LEU A 52 0.36 4.67 -1.12
C LEU A 52 0.52 6.20 -1.15
N GLU A 53 0.58 6.76 -2.35
CA GLU A 53 0.58 8.22 -2.53
C GLU A 53 -0.58 8.63 -3.42
N GLU A 54 -1.31 9.65 -3.01
CA GLU A 54 -2.34 10.27 -3.82
C GLU A 54 -1.88 11.63 -4.32
N GLN A 55 -1.84 11.82 -5.64
CA GLN A 55 -1.42 13.07 -6.26
C GLN A 55 -2.44 13.49 -7.32
N ASN A 56 -3.13 14.62 -7.09
CA ASN A 56 -4.14 15.14 -8.01
C ASN A 56 -5.19 14.07 -8.40
N LYS A 57 -5.15 13.62 -9.66
CA LYS A 57 -6.04 12.62 -10.26
C LYS A 57 -5.41 11.22 -10.31
N GLN A 58 -4.27 11.01 -9.69
CA GLN A 58 -3.53 9.75 -9.72
C GLN A 58 -3.35 9.17 -8.32
N VAL A 59 -3.24 7.85 -8.29
CA VAL A 59 -2.87 7.05 -7.14
C VAL A 59 -1.65 6.23 -7.51
N ILE A 60 -0.63 6.31 -6.68
CA ILE A 60 0.66 5.67 -6.89
C ILE A 60 0.80 4.58 -5.82
N PHE A 61 0.97 3.35 -6.27
CA PHE A 61 1.26 2.19 -5.43
C PHE A 61 2.73 1.84 -5.63
N ASN A 62 3.56 2.11 -4.62
CA ASN A 62 4.97 1.77 -4.63
C ASN A 62 5.22 0.53 -3.77
N LEU A 63 5.32 -0.63 -4.43
CA LEU A 63 5.43 -1.95 -3.81
C LEU A 63 6.88 -2.43 -3.75
N HIS A 64 7.29 -2.84 -2.56
CA HIS A 64 8.57 -3.46 -2.24
C HIS A 64 8.33 -4.87 -1.68
N LEU A 65 9.31 -5.75 -1.86
CA LEU A 65 9.42 -7.00 -1.11
C LEU A 65 10.52 -6.77 -0.09
N ASP A 66 10.15 -6.68 1.18
CA ASP A 66 11.10 -6.65 2.29
C ASP A 66 11.55 -8.07 2.65
#